data_AF-A0A6D2IUV8-F1
#
_entry.id   AF-A0A6D2IUV8-F1
#
_cell.length_a   1.000
_cell.length_b   1.000
_cell.length_c   1.000
_cell.angle_alpha   90.00
_cell.angle_beta   90.00
_cell.angle_gamma   90.00
#
_symmetry.space_group_name_H-M   'P 1'
#
loop_
_entity.id
_entity.type
_entity.pdbx_description
1 polymer ?
#
loop_
_entity_poly.entity_id
_entity_poly.type
_entity_poly.pdbx_seq_one_letter_code
_entity_poly.pdbx_strand_id
1 'polypeptide(L)'
;MGSFFILRCFLLFFFLFDGAFAATGKIWSRAEMVEMAGYGEQKLSSVIITGSLLCENTSRPQLRPIAIPGATVAIKCHTGHKRRSKWIKAVTDDVGEFEIDLPSQLHAIPDLENTCFIKPVNVPKRYRCYHTCTNIHKRIKRVSSTNGLRVYTSGKIRLQSNSSRS
;
A
#
# COMPACT_ATOMS: atom_id res chain seq x y z
N MET A 1 30.49 -64.34 -31.12
CA MET A 1 30.51 -63.05 -31.84
C MET A 1 29.42 -62.06 -31.43
N GLY A 2 28.27 -62.48 -30.85
CA GLY A 2 27.18 -61.55 -30.49
C GLY A 2 27.36 -60.71 -29.22
N SER A 3 28.16 -61.16 -28.24
CA SER A 3 28.30 -60.47 -26.94
C SER A 3 29.04 -59.13 -27.02
N PHE A 4 30.11 -59.05 -27.83
CA PHE A 4 30.84 -57.80 -28.07
C PHE A 4 30.01 -56.76 -28.84
N PHE A 5 29.07 -57.19 -29.68
CA PHE A 5 28.17 -56.30 -30.42
C PHE A 5 27.13 -55.65 -29.51
N ILE A 6 26.58 -56.41 -28.57
CA ILE A 6 25.61 -55.92 -27.58
C ILE A 6 26.27 -54.92 -26.63
N LEU A 7 27.49 -55.20 -26.16
CA LEU A 7 28.23 -54.28 -25.29
C LEU A 7 28.56 -52.95 -26.00
N ARG A 8 28.92 -53.01 -27.29
CA ARG A 8 29.15 -51.80 -28.11
C ARG A 8 27.87 -51.01 -28.34
N CYS A 9 26.73 -51.67 -28.57
CA CYS A 9 25.44 -50.99 -28.69
C CYS A 9 25.01 -50.36 -27.36
N PHE A 10 25.24 -51.01 -26.22
CA PHE A 10 24.98 -50.42 -24.90
C PHE A 10 25.86 -49.20 -24.63
N LEU A 11 27.16 -49.28 -24.94
CA LEU A 11 28.07 -48.15 -24.78
C LEU A 11 27.68 -47.00 -25.72
N LEU A 12 27.35 -47.27 -26.98
CA LEU A 12 26.85 -46.26 -27.92
C LEU A 12 25.53 -45.65 -27.46
N PHE A 13 24.62 -46.42 -26.86
CA PHE A 13 23.37 -45.91 -26.31
C PHE A 13 23.60 -45.00 -25.11
N PHE A 14 24.55 -45.33 -24.22
CA PHE A 14 25.00 -44.44 -23.15
C PHE A 14 25.65 -43.16 -23.70
N PHE A 15 26.55 -43.26 -24.69
CA PHE A 15 27.18 -42.07 -25.29
C PHE A 15 26.20 -41.22 -26.14
N LEU A 16 25.14 -41.80 -26.70
CA LEU A 16 24.08 -41.09 -27.42
C LEU A 16 23.05 -40.44 -26.48
N PHE A 17 22.79 -41.04 -25.31
CA PHE A 17 21.92 -40.45 -24.27
C PHE A 17 22.65 -39.49 -23.32
N ASP A 18 23.97 -39.58 -23.19
CA ASP A 18 24.82 -38.57 -22.52
C ASP A 18 25.02 -37.31 -23.39
N GLY A 19 24.46 -37.31 -24.60
CA GLY A 19 24.31 -36.13 -25.45
C GLY A 19 23.33 -35.12 -24.85
N ALA A 20 23.87 -34.26 -23.99
CA ALA A 20 23.29 -32.99 -23.56
C ALA A 20 22.06 -33.06 -22.64
N PHE A 21 22.19 -33.67 -21.46
CA PHE A 21 21.83 -32.92 -20.27
C PHE A 21 22.96 -31.92 -19.98
N ALA A 22 23.11 -30.94 -20.87
CA ALA A 22 23.47 -29.62 -20.39
C ALA A 22 22.29 -29.20 -19.52
N ALA A 23 22.30 -29.65 -18.27
CA ALA A 23 21.71 -28.88 -17.21
C ALA A 23 22.43 -27.55 -17.31
N THR A 24 21.86 -26.64 -18.10
CA THR A 24 22.05 -25.21 -17.94
C THR A 24 21.53 -24.96 -16.54
N GLY A 25 22.36 -25.30 -15.54
CA GLY A 25 22.16 -24.96 -14.17
C GLY A 25 22.15 -23.45 -14.23
N LYS A 26 20.95 -22.86 -14.28
CA LYS A 26 20.81 -21.44 -14.01
C LYS A 26 21.48 -21.26 -12.67
N ILE A 27 22.65 -20.62 -12.68
CA ILE A 27 23.33 -20.22 -11.46
C ILE A 27 22.44 -19.12 -10.91
N TRP A 28 21.48 -19.51 -10.07
CA TRP A 28 20.71 -18.55 -9.33
C TRP A 28 21.60 -17.96 -8.26
N SER A 29 21.60 -16.64 -8.23
CA SER A 29 22.13 -15.93 -7.10
C SER A 29 21.41 -16.38 -5.82
N ARG A 30 22.09 -16.27 -4.69
CA ARG A 30 21.47 -16.55 -3.38
C ARG A 30 20.16 -15.76 -3.20
N ALA A 31 20.08 -14.55 -3.73
CA ALA A 31 18.86 -13.72 -3.69
C ALA A 31 17.70 -14.36 -4.48
N GLU A 32 17.96 -14.83 -5.70
CA GLU A 32 16.93 -15.51 -6.53
C GLU A 32 16.46 -16.82 -5.91
N MET A 33 17.36 -17.58 -5.26
CA MET A 33 16.96 -18.81 -4.54
C MET A 33 16.09 -18.49 -3.31
N VAL A 34 16.41 -17.41 -2.59
CA VAL A 34 15.62 -16.92 -1.45
C VAL A 34 14.24 -16.45 -1.90
N GLU A 35 14.18 -15.72 -3.02
CA GLU A 35 12.93 -15.27 -3.64
C GLU A 35 12.06 -16.46 -4.09
N MET A 36 12.65 -17.43 -4.80
CA MET A 36 11.91 -18.60 -5.27
C MET A 36 11.44 -19.53 -4.13
N ALA A 37 12.21 -19.61 -3.04
CA ALA A 37 11.81 -20.32 -1.83
C ALA A 37 10.72 -19.57 -1.02
N GLY A 38 10.28 -18.38 -1.48
CA GLY A 38 9.24 -17.60 -0.82
C GLY A 38 9.72 -16.79 0.39
N TYR A 39 11.03 -16.73 0.61
CA TYR A 39 11.68 -15.90 1.64
C TYR A 39 12.08 -14.51 1.11
N GLY A 40 11.63 -14.14 -0.09
CA GLY A 40 11.87 -12.81 -0.65
C GLY A 40 11.18 -11.71 0.16
N GLU A 41 11.79 -10.52 0.21
CA GLU A 41 11.26 -9.33 0.90
C GLU A 41 10.08 -8.66 0.15
N GLN A 42 9.63 -9.25 -0.97
CA GLN A 42 8.58 -8.67 -1.80
C GLN A 42 7.21 -8.79 -1.13
N LYS A 43 6.55 -7.65 -0.92
CA LYS A 43 5.19 -7.59 -0.40
C LYS A 43 4.22 -8.25 -1.40
N LEU A 44 3.58 -9.35 -1.00
CA LEU A 44 2.54 -10.04 -1.79
C LEU A 44 1.32 -9.15 -2.10
N SER A 45 1.11 -8.12 -1.30
CA SER A 45 0.11 -7.09 -1.56
C SER A 45 0.53 -5.78 -0.91
N SER A 46 0.15 -4.66 -1.53
CA SER A 46 0.30 -3.31 -0.98
C SER A 46 -1.02 -2.57 -1.14
N VAL A 47 -1.39 -1.81 -0.12
CA VAL A 47 -2.58 -0.97 -0.17
C VAL A 47 -2.19 0.44 0.23
N ILE A 48 -2.22 1.33 -0.74
CA ILE A 48 -1.82 2.73 -0.58
C ILE A 48 -3.07 3.59 -0.60
N ILE A 49 -3.18 4.49 0.36
CA ILE A 49 -4.27 5.46 0.43
C ILE A 49 -3.70 6.87 0.35
N THR A 50 -4.19 7.65 -0.60
CA THR A 50 -3.77 9.03 -0.81
C THR A 50 -4.89 10.02 -0.55
N GLY A 51 -4.54 11.26 -0.28
CA GLY A 51 -5.50 12.33 -0.14
C GLY A 51 -4.84 13.66 0.15
N SER A 52 -5.65 14.70 0.31
CA SER A 52 -5.13 16.02 0.69
C SER A 52 -5.99 16.68 1.74
N LEU A 53 -5.35 17.49 2.58
CA LEU A 53 -5.98 18.22 3.67
C LEU A 53 -5.88 19.72 3.41
N LEU A 54 -7.05 20.34 3.30
CA LEU A 54 -7.20 21.76 2.99
C LEU A 54 -7.94 22.46 4.11
N CYS A 55 -7.61 23.72 4.32
CA CYS A 55 -8.37 24.63 5.14
C CYS A 55 -9.13 25.66 4.31
N GLU A 56 -10.41 25.80 4.59
CA GLU A 56 -11.32 26.75 3.97
C GLU A 56 -11.79 27.78 4.99
N ASN A 57 -11.78 29.05 4.61
CA ASN A 57 -12.24 30.13 5.48
C ASN A 57 -13.72 30.40 5.26
N THR A 58 -14.55 30.07 6.25
CA THR A 58 -16.02 30.24 6.16
C THR A 58 -16.44 31.70 6.07
N SER A 59 -15.64 32.63 6.61
CA SER A 59 -15.93 34.07 6.52
C SER A 59 -15.57 34.67 5.17
N ARG A 60 -14.73 33.99 4.38
CA ARG A 60 -14.37 34.42 3.02
C ARG A 60 -14.30 33.21 2.09
N PRO A 61 -15.44 32.61 1.73
CA PRO A 61 -15.50 31.39 0.92
C PRO A 61 -14.98 31.58 -0.52
N GLN A 62 -14.80 32.83 -0.97
CA GLN A 62 -14.20 33.11 -2.26
C GLN A 62 -12.66 32.99 -2.28
N LEU A 63 -12.01 32.91 -1.11
CA LEU A 63 -10.57 32.67 -1.06
C LEU A 63 -10.26 31.20 -1.36
N ARG A 64 -9.15 30.97 -2.06
CA ARG A 64 -8.68 29.61 -2.36
C ARG A 64 -8.37 28.86 -1.04
N PRO A 65 -8.79 27.58 -0.92
CA PRO A 65 -8.42 26.76 0.23
C PRO A 65 -6.90 26.63 0.37
N ILE A 66 -6.42 26.65 1.60
CA ILE A 66 -4.99 26.60 1.95
C ILE A 66 -4.60 25.16 2.28
N ALA A 67 -3.53 24.64 1.67
CA ALA A 67 -2.96 23.35 2.01
C ALA A 67 -2.42 23.33 3.45
N ILE A 68 -2.60 22.21 4.14
CA ILE A 68 -2.17 22.05 5.54
C ILE A 68 -1.00 21.07 5.65
N PRO A 69 0.26 21.54 5.55
CA PRO A 69 1.43 20.73 5.84
C PRO A 69 1.62 20.46 7.33
N GLY A 70 2.14 19.28 7.66
CA GLY A 70 2.46 18.85 9.03
C GLY A 70 1.25 18.46 9.88
N ALA A 71 0.08 18.23 9.27
CA ALA A 71 -1.10 17.71 9.95
C ALA A 71 -1.03 16.19 10.05
N THR A 72 -1.54 15.64 11.15
CA THR A 72 -1.66 14.19 11.31
C THR A 72 -3.05 13.74 10.88
N VAL A 73 -3.10 12.88 9.88
CA VAL A 73 -4.31 12.15 9.48
C VAL A 73 -4.20 10.71 9.93
N ALA A 74 -5.34 10.07 10.15
CA ALA A 74 -5.37 8.67 10.52
C ALA A 74 -6.51 7.93 9.83
N ILE A 75 -6.26 6.68 9.46
CA ILE A 75 -7.27 5.75 8.97
C ILE A 75 -7.63 4.76 10.06
N LYS A 76 -8.93 4.47 10.14
CA LYS A 76 -9.48 3.39 10.97
C LYS A 76 -10.35 2.50 10.09
N CYS A 77 -10.13 1.20 10.18
CA CYS A 77 -10.97 0.19 9.57
C CYS A 77 -11.80 -0.52 10.65
N HIS A 78 -13.04 -0.86 10.33
CA HIS A 78 -13.93 -1.62 11.21
C HIS A 78 -13.87 -3.11 10.88
N THR A 79 -13.30 -3.94 11.75
CA THR A 79 -13.09 -5.37 11.43
C THR A 79 -14.19 -6.30 11.95
N GLY A 80 -15.40 -5.79 12.25
CA GLY A 80 -16.54 -6.58 12.78
C GLY A 80 -16.35 -7.15 14.18
N HIS A 81 -15.10 -7.34 14.62
CA HIS A 81 -14.75 -7.75 15.97
C HIS A 81 -14.75 -6.55 16.92
N LYS A 82 -15.27 -6.73 18.15
CA LYS A 82 -15.33 -5.71 19.21
C LYS A 82 -13.96 -5.23 19.74
N ARG A 83 -12.84 -5.55 19.07
CA ARG A 83 -11.51 -5.07 19.46
C ARG A 83 -11.34 -3.61 19.05
N ARG A 84 -10.61 -2.83 19.85
CA ARG A 84 -10.17 -1.48 19.46
C ARG A 84 -9.31 -1.60 18.21
N SER A 85 -9.85 -1.21 17.05
CA SER A 85 -9.05 -1.17 15.83
C SER A 85 -7.96 -0.11 15.95
N LYS A 86 -6.74 -0.49 15.61
CA LYS A 86 -5.56 0.37 15.65
C LYS A 86 -5.69 1.45 14.58
N TRP A 87 -5.46 2.69 14.97
CA TRP A 87 -5.34 3.81 14.04
C TRP A 87 -3.98 3.76 13.37
N ILE A 88 -3.96 3.84 12.05
CA ILE A 88 -2.74 4.03 11.26
C ILE A 88 -2.66 5.49 10.91
N LYS A 89 -1.51 6.12 11.14
CA LYS A 89 -1.32 7.56 11.04
C LYS A 89 -0.35 7.89 9.92
N ALA A 90 -0.58 9.01 9.26
CA ALA A 90 0.36 9.67 8.37
C ALA A 90 0.39 11.17 8.66
N VAL A 91 1.46 11.81 8.22
CA VAL A 91 1.64 13.25 8.30
C VAL A 91 1.53 13.81 6.89
N THR A 92 0.86 14.96 6.75
CA THR A 92 0.78 15.65 5.47
C THR A 92 2.10 16.31 5.10
N ASP A 93 2.46 16.23 3.82
CA ASP A 93 3.65 16.84 3.23
C ASP A 93 3.51 18.36 3.07
N ASP A 94 4.48 18.99 2.41
CA ASP A 94 4.56 20.43 2.15
C ASP A 94 3.39 20.98 1.33
N VAL A 95 2.81 20.17 0.44
CA VAL A 95 1.63 20.52 -0.37
C VAL A 95 0.30 20.10 0.27
N GLY A 96 0.34 19.57 1.50
CA GLY A 96 -0.84 19.16 2.25
C GLY A 96 -1.43 17.83 1.79
N GLU A 97 -0.70 17.05 1.00
CA GLU A 97 -1.05 15.69 0.61
C GLU A 97 -0.54 14.69 1.63
N PHE A 98 -1.13 13.50 1.66
CA PHE A 98 -0.69 12.43 2.53
C PHE A 98 -0.80 11.09 1.82
N GLU A 99 0.07 10.18 2.24
CA GLU A 99 0.08 8.79 1.81
C GLU A 99 0.11 7.87 3.04
N ILE A 100 -0.75 6.85 3.03
CA ILE A 100 -0.80 5.82 4.06
C ILE A 100 -0.64 4.46 3.39
N ASP A 101 0.47 3.78 3.67
CA ASP A 101 0.63 2.34 3.40
C ASP A 101 -0.07 1.55 4.51
N LEU A 102 -1.04 0.71 4.15
CA LEU A 102 -1.69 -0.15 5.13
C LEU A 102 -0.76 -1.30 5.50
N PRO A 103 -0.80 -1.75 6.77
CA PRO A 103 -0.11 -2.96 7.16
C PRO A 103 -0.82 -4.19 6.57
N SER A 104 -0.03 -5.25 6.33
CA SER A 104 -0.49 -6.48 5.68
C SER A 104 -1.72 -7.12 6.31
N GLN A 105 -1.91 -7.00 7.63
CA GLN A 105 -3.08 -7.55 8.32
C GLN A 105 -4.41 -6.91 7.86
N LEU A 106 -4.38 -5.69 7.32
CA LEU A 106 -5.58 -5.00 6.82
C LEU A 106 -5.79 -5.21 5.32
N HIS A 107 -4.87 -5.87 4.62
CA HIS A 107 -5.04 -6.15 3.19
C HIS A 107 -6.17 -7.16 2.94
N ALA A 108 -6.42 -8.06 3.89
CA ALA A 108 -7.48 -9.06 3.78
C ALA A 108 -8.89 -8.53 4.06
N ILE A 109 -9.03 -7.25 4.45
CA ILE A 109 -10.35 -6.67 4.70
C ILE A 109 -11.13 -6.64 3.37
N PRO A 110 -12.34 -7.21 3.30
CA PRO A 110 -13.21 -7.03 2.16
C PRO A 110 -13.78 -5.61 2.16
N ASP A 111 -14.01 -5.04 0.99
CA ASP A 111 -14.68 -3.75 0.83
C ASP A 111 -14.13 -2.61 1.73
N LEU A 112 -12.85 -2.26 1.53
CA LEU A 112 -12.19 -1.19 2.28
C LEU A 112 -12.91 0.16 2.18
N GLU A 113 -13.64 0.42 1.08
CA GLU A 113 -14.32 1.69 0.83
C GLU A 113 -15.40 2.00 1.86
N ASN A 114 -16.12 0.96 2.28
CA ASN A 114 -17.18 1.06 3.29
C ASN A 114 -16.69 0.73 4.69
N THR A 115 -15.60 -0.02 4.79
CA THR A 115 -15.08 -0.50 6.07
C THR A 115 -14.14 0.49 6.75
N CYS A 116 -13.42 1.29 5.96
CA CYS A 116 -12.40 2.20 6.45
C CYS A 116 -12.78 3.65 6.23
N PHE A 117 -12.35 4.51 7.15
CA PHE A 117 -12.50 5.95 7.02
C PHE A 117 -11.27 6.68 7.53
N ILE A 118 -10.99 7.81 6.89
CA ILE A 118 -9.92 8.74 7.25
C ILE A 118 -10.48 9.86 8.10
N LYS A 119 -9.69 10.25 9.10
CA LYS A 119 -9.97 11.37 9.99
C LYS A 119 -8.70 12.17 10.25
N PRO A 120 -8.73 13.50 10.11
CA PRO A 120 -7.69 14.37 10.63
C PRO A 120 -7.67 14.31 12.17
N VAL A 121 -6.52 13.97 12.76
CA VAL A 121 -6.36 13.79 14.21
C VAL A 121 -5.70 15.01 14.84
N ASN A 122 -4.75 15.62 14.15
CA ASN A 122 -4.04 16.81 14.62
C ASN A 122 -3.82 17.79 13.48
N VAL A 123 -4.06 19.07 13.73
CA VAL A 123 -3.92 20.14 12.75
C VAL A 123 -3.08 21.24 13.38
N PRO A 124 -1.99 21.72 12.73
CA PRO A 124 -1.15 22.76 13.30
C PRO A 124 -1.94 24.04 13.58
N LYS A 125 -1.74 24.63 14.76
CA LYS A 125 -2.50 25.80 15.26
C LYS A 125 -2.48 27.00 14.31
N ARG A 126 -1.38 27.19 13.56
CA ARG A 126 -1.19 28.30 12.61
C ARG A 126 -2.30 28.39 11.55
N TYR A 127 -2.92 27.27 11.19
CA TYR A 127 -3.99 27.26 10.18
C TYR A 127 -5.35 27.67 10.74
N ARG A 128 -5.59 27.58 12.07
CA ARG A 128 -6.88 27.91 12.72
C ARG A 128 -8.09 27.06 12.28
N CYS A 129 -7.85 25.87 11.73
CA CYS A 129 -8.90 24.95 11.23
C CYS A 129 -8.97 23.65 12.06
N TYR A 130 -8.37 23.68 13.26
CA TYR A 130 -8.26 22.53 14.13
C TYR A 130 -9.58 22.17 14.82
N HIS A 131 -10.52 23.11 14.96
CA HIS A 131 -11.79 22.85 15.64
C HIS A 131 -12.70 21.88 14.87
N THR A 132 -12.61 21.84 13.53
CA THR A 132 -13.47 20.97 12.71
C THR A 132 -12.84 19.62 12.39
N CYS A 133 -11.61 19.35 12.84
CA CYS A 133 -10.91 18.10 12.53
C CYS A 133 -11.59 16.86 13.14
N THR A 134 -12.27 17.03 14.28
CA THR A 134 -12.80 15.93 15.09
C THR A 134 -14.09 15.32 14.55
N ASN A 135 -14.86 16.03 13.72
CA ASN A 135 -16.17 15.58 13.24
C ASN A 135 -16.13 15.03 11.81
N ILE A 136 -14.98 15.08 11.14
CA ILE A 136 -14.86 14.68 9.75
C ILE A 136 -14.45 13.22 9.63
N HIS A 137 -15.30 12.45 8.97
CA HIS A 137 -15.06 11.06 8.59
C HIS A 137 -15.15 10.97 7.06
N LYS A 138 -14.02 10.73 6.41
CA LYS A 138 -13.96 10.63 4.95
C LYS A 138 -13.80 9.17 4.53
N ARG A 139 -14.74 8.64 3.76
CA ARG A 139 -14.59 7.33 3.11
C ARG A 139 -13.51 7.38 2.03
N ILE A 140 -12.95 6.22 1.75
CA ILE A 140 -11.98 6.04 0.68
C ILE A 140 -12.67 5.48 -0.56
N LYS A 141 -12.08 5.73 -1.73
CA LYS A 141 -12.54 5.21 -3.02
C LYS A 141 -11.37 4.55 -3.74
N ARG A 142 -11.58 3.39 -4.35
CA ARG A 142 -10.56 2.72 -5.13
C ARG A 142 -10.28 3.50 -6.40
N VAL A 143 -9.00 3.74 -6.65
CA VAL A 143 -8.49 4.38 -7.87
C VAL A 143 -8.00 3.31 -8.84
N SER A 144 -7.21 2.36 -8.36
CA SER A 144 -6.64 1.30 -9.19
C SER A 144 -6.38 0.02 -8.40
N SER A 145 -6.19 -1.08 -9.14
CA SER A 145 -5.83 -2.39 -8.61
C SER A 145 -5.03 -3.14 -9.67
N THR A 146 -3.73 -3.32 -9.44
CA THR A 146 -2.82 -3.94 -10.42
C THR A 146 -1.72 -4.71 -9.69
N ASN A 147 -1.49 -5.97 -10.06
CA ASN A 147 -0.37 -6.80 -9.58
C ASN A 147 -0.17 -6.78 -8.05
N GLY A 148 -1.26 -6.91 -7.27
CA GLY A 148 -1.20 -6.89 -5.81
C GLY A 148 -1.13 -5.51 -5.16
N LEU A 149 -0.94 -4.43 -5.93
CA LEU A 149 -1.07 -3.05 -5.48
C LEU A 149 -2.50 -2.54 -5.66
N ARG A 150 -3.12 -2.07 -4.58
CA ARG A 150 -4.40 -1.37 -4.61
C ARG A 150 -4.21 0.06 -4.14
N VAL A 151 -4.65 1.01 -4.96
CA VAL A 151 -4.56 2.43 -4.63
C VAL A 151 -5.96 2.95 -4.34
N TYR A 152 -6.09 3.65 -3.22
CA TYR A 152 -7.31 4.31 -2.77
C TYR A 152 -7.07 5.80 -2.61
N THR A 153 -8.14 6.57 -2.69
CA THR A 153 -8.10 8.01 -2.40
C THR A 153 -9.24 8.41 -1.46
N SER A 154 -8.96 9.30 -0.51
CA SER A 154 -10.01 10.03 0.21
C SER A 154 -10.46 11.30 -0.52
N GLY A 155 -9.78 11.65 -1.62
CA GLY A 155 -9.87 12.96 -2.26
C GLY A 155 -9.46 14.09 -1.32
N LYS A 156 -10.04 15.27 -1.57
CA LYS A 156 -9.78 16.49 -0.80
C LYS A 156 -10.63 16.51 0.48
N ILE A 157 -9.97 16.56 1.63
CA ILE A 157 -10.59 16.76 2.94
C ILE A 157 -10.52 18.25 3.27
N ARG A 158 -11.67 18.90 3.45
CA ARG A 158 -11.74 20.34 3.75
C ARG A 158 -12.12 20.56 5.20
N LEU A 159 -11.28 21.31 5.91
CA LEU A 159 -11.52 21.80 7.26
C LEU A 159 -12.03 23.24 7.19
N GLN A 160 -12.87 23.64 8.13
CA GLN A 160 -13.37 25.01 8.20
C GLN A 160 -12.62 25.78 9.30
N SER A 161 -12.09 26.96 8.97
CA SER A 161 -11.58 27.87 9.99
C SER A 161 -12.74 28.68 10.57
N ASN A 162 -12.95 28.63 11.87
CA ASN A 162 -13.82 29.58 12.54
C ASN A 162 -13.04 30.88 12.73
N SER A 163 -13.45 31.94 12.04
CA SER A 163 -13.13 33.30 12.45
C SER A 163 -13.95 33.61 13.69
N SER A 164 -13.48 33.25 14.87
CA SER A 164 -13.90 33.97 16.06
C SER A 164 -13.45 35.42 15.88
N ARG A 165 -14.39 36.35 15.65
CA ARG A 165 -14.14 37.77 15.92
C ARG A 165 -13.70 37.85 17.38
N SER A 166 -12.42 38.14 17.62
CA SER A 166 -11.98 38.74 18.89
C SER A 166 -12.03 40.24 18.72
#